data_AF-A0A1H5LWS9-F1
#
_entry.id   AF-A0A1H5LWS9-F1
#
_cell.length_a   1.000
_cell.length_b   1.000
_cell.length_c   1.000
_cell.angle_alpha   90.00
_cell.angle_beta   90.00
_cell.angle_gamma   90.00
#
_symmetry.space_group_name_H-M   'P 1'
#
loop_
_entity.id
_entity.type
_entity.pdbx_description
1 polymer ?
#
loop_
_entity_poly.entity_id
_entity_poly.type
_entity_poly.pdbx_seq_one_letter_code
_entity_poly.pdbx_strand_id
1 'polypeptide(L)'
;MVDVESGHPRAEIGKLVGLLRALDITLHAIESPASNEHAAHQSIASALSRVTYLERREDRVALELHREVLRSMQRDLAAVIARALSNIGQMRSQVRGDQSQEWLDEWESVLRGPVSSLVDTMMRADEHGIDMRQVGPFLGVLTQAQRRAAIRRASRGNPSAA
;
A
#
# COMPACT_ATOMS: atom_id res chain seq x y z
N MET A 1 -35.62 -51.33 -32.95
CA MET A 1 -36.28 -50.24 -32.19
C MET A 1 -35.19 -49.59 -31.36
N VAL A 2 -34.86 -48.35 -31.66
CA VAL A 2 -33.58 -47.70 -31.32
C VAL A 2 -33.59 -47.22 -29.86
N ASP A 3 -32.51 -47.56 -29.14
CA ASP A 3 -32.13 -47.03 -27.83
C ASP A 3 -32.08 -45.50 -27.81
N VAL A 4 -32.61 -44.90 -26.75
CA VAL A 4 -32.26 -43.52 -26.36
C VAL A 4 -32.02 -43.52 -24.86
N GLU A 5 -30.76 -43.73 -24.47
CA GLU A 5 -30.24 -43.43 -23.15
C GLU A 5 -30.53 -41.96 -22.79
N SER A 6 -31.27 -41.77 -21.71
CA SER A 6 -31.55 -40.47 -21.12
C SER A 6 -30.35 -40.03 -20.27
N GLY A 7 -29.31 -39.51 -20.93
CA GLY A 7 -28.12 -38.95 -20.31
C GLY A 7 -28.42 -37.67 -19.52
N HIS A 8 -28.00 -37.64 -18.26
CA HIS A 8 -28.21 -36.59 -17.26
C HIS A 8 -27.74 -35.18 -17.69
N PRO A 9 -28.63 -34.18 -17.89
CA PRO A 9 -28.24 -32.79 -18.18
C PRO A 9 -27.64 -32.06 -16.96
N ARG A 10 -27.74 -32.64 -15.76
CA ARG A 10 -27.28 -32.00 -14.51
C ARG A 10 -25.77 -32.09 -14.30
N ALA A 11 -25.10 -33.08 -14.91
CA ALA A 11 -23.66 -33.29 -14.79
C ALA A 11 -22.82 -32.35 -15.68
N GLU A 12 -23.37 -31.91 -16.83
CA GLU A 12 -22.70 -30.94 -17.71
C GLU A 12 -22.77 -29.51 -17.19
N ILE A 13 -23.91 -29.11 -16.59
CA ILE A 13 -24.08 -27.78 -16.01
C ILE A 13 -23.07 -27.56 -14.86
N GLY A 14 -22.81 -28.59 -14.04
CA GLY A 14 -21.79 -28.52 -12.98
C GLY A 14 -20.36 -28.31 -13.50
N LYS A 15 -20.01 -28.94 -14.63
CA LYS A 15 -18.71 -28.74 -15.29
C LYS A 15 -18.57 -27.35 -15.89
N LEU A 16 -19.63 -26.82 -16.52
CA LEU A 16 -19.66 -25.46 -17.09
C LEU A 16 -19.56 -24.37 -16.01
N VAL A 17 -20.25 -24.54 -14.88
CA VAL A 17 -20.14 -23.62 -13.73
C VAL A 17 -18.75 -23.67 -13.10
N GLY A 18 -18.13 -24.85 -13.00
CA GLY A 18 -16.74 -25.00 -12.56
C GLY A 18 -15.74 -24.34 -13.49
N LEU A 19 -15.95 -24.43 -14.82
CA LEU A 19 -15.10 -23.80 -15.83
C LEU A 19 -15.23 -22.27 -15.82
N LEU A 20 -16.44 -21.74 -15.64
CA LEU A 20 -16.70 -20.30 -15.51
C LEU A 20 -16.07 -19.73 -14.24
N ARG A 21 -16.11 -20.44 -13.11
CA ARG A 21 -15.42 -20.02 -11.88
C ARG A 21 -13.89 -20.04 -12.03
N ALA A 22 -13.34 -21.03 -12.72
CA ALA A 22 -11.92 -21.08 -13.02
C ALA A 22 -11.49 -19.92 -13.94
N LEU A 23 -12.34 -19.56 -14.92
CA LEU A 23 -12.12 -18.40 -15.79
C LEU A 23 -12.21 -17.07 -15.02
N ASP A 24 -13.16 -16.90 -14.09
CA ASP A 24 -13.25 -15.70 -13.23
C ASP A 24 -12.02 -15.52 -12.34
N ILE A 25 -11.52 -16.61 -11.73
CA ILE A 25 -10.30 -16.60 -10.92
C ILE A 25 -9.08 -16.24 -11.79
N THR A 26 -9.06 -16.73 -13.04
CA THR A 26 -7.99 -16.42 -13.99
C THR A 26 -8.10 -14.99 -14.52
N LEU A 27 -9.31 -14.44 -14.68
CA LEU A 27 -9.55 -13.08 -15.16
C LEU A 27 -9.15 -12.03 -14.11
N HIS A 28 -9.38 -12.30 -12.82
CA HIS A 28 -8.91 -11.43 -11.73
C HIS A 28 -7.38 -11.46 -11.57
N ALA A 29 -6.73 -12.52 -12.03
CA ALA A 29 -5.27 -12.66 -12.00
C ALA A 29 -4.55 -12.01 -13.20
N ILE A 30 -5.28 -11.50 -14.19
CA ILE A 30 -4.72 -10.88 -15.41
C ILE A 30 -5.19 -9.42 -15.51
N GLU A 31 -5.00 -8.64 -14.44
CA GLU A 31 -4.71 -7.23 -14.69
C GLU A 31 -3.28 -7.17 -15.22
N SER A 32 -3.11 -6.66 -16.44
CA SER A 32 -1.79 -6.52 -17.06
C SER A 32 -0.85 -5.77 -16.10
N PRO A 33 0.42 -6.17 -15.96
CA PRO A 33 1.40 -5.46 -15.13
C PRO A 33 1.41 -3.94 -15.41
N ALA A 34 1.19 -3.54 -16.67
CA ALA A 34 1.09 -2.15 -17.07
C ALA A 34 -0.16 -1.43 -16.52
N SER A 35 -1.30 -2.11 -16.42
CA SER A 35 -2.53 -1.57 -15.82
C SER A 35 -2.36 -1.36 -14.32
N ASN A 36 -1.72 -2.32 -13.63
CA ASN A 36 -1.41 -2.22 -12.21
C ASN A 36 -0.43 -1.08 -11.91
N GLU A 37 0.60 -0.93 -12.74
CA GLU A 37 1.56 0.16 -12.61
C GLU A 37 0.89 1.52 -12.84
N HIS A 38 0.02 1.64 -13.84
CA HIS A 38 -0.71 2.87 -14.10
C HIS A 38 -1.66 3.24 -12.94
N ALA A 39 -2.41 2.28 -12.41
CA ALA A 39 -3.28 2.50 -11.25
C ALA A 39 -2.48 2.89 -9.99
N ALA A 40 -1.31 2.28 -9.79
CA ALA A 40 -0.38 2.65 -8.72
C ALA A 40 0.12 4.10 -8.87
N HIS A 41 0.56 4.48 -10.07
CA HIS A 41 1.00 5.86 -10.35
C HIS A 41 -0.12 6.88 -10.15
N GLN A 42 -1.34 6.58 -10.59
CA GLN A 42 -2.51 7.43 -10.37
C GLN A 42 -2.83 7.58 -8.88
N SER A 43 -2.81 6.48 -8.12
CA SER A 43 -3.05 6.49 -6.68
C SER A 43 -2.03 7.37 -5.95
N ILE A 44 -0.74 7.20 -6.27
CA ILE A 44 0.34 8.01 -5.71
C ILE A 44 0.16 9.49 -6.08
N ALA A 45 -0.11 9.80 -7.35
CA ALA A 45 -0.29 11.18 -7.81
C ALA A 45 -1.47 11.87 -7.12
N SER A 46 -2.63 11.18 -7.04
CA SER A 46 -3.80 11.66 -6.33
C SER A 46 -3.47 11.98 -4.87
N ALA A 47 -2.82 11.05 -4.16
CA ALA A 47 -2.47 11.23 -2.76
C ALA A 47 -1.49 12.38 -2.53
N LEU A 48 -0.52 12.57 -3.43
CA LEU A 48 0.44 13.69 -3.36
C LEU A 48 -0.21 15.06 -3.60
N SER A 49 -1.34 15.12 -4.32
CA SER A 49 -2.10 16.36 -4.53
C SER A 49 -3.01 16.75 -3.36
N ARG A 50 -3.30 15.83 -2.42
CA ARG A 50 -4.20 16.11 -1.30
C ARG A 50 -3.55 17.03 -0.27
N VAL A 51 -4.30 18.07 0.11
CA VAL A 51 -3.96 18.91 1.27
C VAL A 51 -4.39 18.16 2.53
N THR A 52 -3.46 18.02 3.47
CA THR A 52 -3.70 17.36 4.76
C THR A 52 -3.18 18.26 5.86
N TYR A 53 -4.03 18.53 6.85
CA TYR A 53 -3.69 19.35 8.00
C TYR A 53 -3.38 18.45 9.20
N LEU A 54 -2.24 18.71 9.85
CA LEU A 54 -1.83 18.06 11.10
C LEU A 54 -1.31 19.14 12.04
N GLU A 55 -1.83 19.15 13.27
CA GLU A 55 -1.58 20.20 14.26
C GLU A 55 -0.13 20.20 14.75
N ARG A 56 0.42 19.02 15.03
CA ARG A 56 1.76 18.89 15.59
C ARG A 56 2.84 18.88 14.50
N ARG A 57 3.99 19.46 14.81
CA ARG A 57 5.08 19.62 13.85
C ARG A 57 5.67 18.27 13.45
N GLU A 58 5.86 17.39 14.42
CA GLU A 58 6.35 16.03 14.24
C GLU A 58 5.46 15.23 13.29
N ASP A 59 4.14 15.37 13.40
CA ASP A 59 3.18 14.68 12.53
C ASP A 59 3.25 15.21 11.09
N ARG A 60 3.39 16.54 10.93
CA ARG A 60 3.65 17.15 9.61
C ARG A 60 4.97 16.68 9.01
N VAL A 61 6.02 16.55 9.82
CA VAL A 61 7.33 16.05 9.37
C VAL A 61 7.21 14.59 8.93
N ALA A 62 6.57 13.73 9.73
CA ALA A 62 6.34 12.34 9.39
C ALA A 62 5.55 12.22 8.08
N LEU A 63 4.47 12.98 7.92
CA LEU A 63 3.69 13.01 6.68
C LEU A 63 4.52 13.44 5.46
N GLU A 64 5.34 14.50 5.58
CA GLU A 64 6.20 14.94 4.48
C GLU A 64 7.28 13.93 4.11
N LEU A 65 7.79 13.18 5.07
CA LEU A 65 8.71 12.07 4.83
C LEU A 65 8.00 10.96 4.04
N HIS A 66 6.79 10.57 4.42
CA HIS A 66 6.00 9.58 3.68
C HIS A 66 5.63 10.07 2.27
N ARG A 67 5.28 11.35 2.09
CA ARG A 67 5.12 11.95 0.75
C ARG A 67 6.38 11.81 -0.11
N GLU A 68 7.55 11.99 0.48
CA GLU A 68 8.82 11.82 -0.24
C GLU A 68 9.13 10.34 -0.57
N VAL A 69 8.69 9.42 0.28
CA VAL A 69 8.72 7.98 -0.01
C VAL A 69 7.81 7.65 -1.19
N LEU A 70 6.58 8.19 -1.21
CA LEU A 70 5.67 8.04 -2.35
C LEU A 70 6.28 8.55 -3.67
N ARG A 71 6.98 9.70 -3.64
CA ARG A 71 7.75 10.19 -4.82
C ARG A 71 8.88 9.25 -5.23
N SER A 72 9.43 8.48 -4.29
CA SER A 72 10.42 7.44 -4.60
C SER A 72 9.77 6.20 -5.21
N MET A 73 8.57 5.82 -4.76
CA MET A 73 7.79 4.73 -5.34
C MET A 73 7.38 5.00 -6.79
N GLN A 74 7.17 6.25 -7.20
CA GLN A 74 6.93 6.59 -8.61
C GLN A 74 8.11 6.24 -9.53
N ARG A 75 9.33 6.21 -8.98
CA ARG A 75 10.55 5.86 -9.74
C ARG A 75 10.80 4.35 -9.74
N ASP A 76 10.64 3.71 -8.58
CA ASP A 76 10.83 2.28 -8.43
C ASP A 76 10.01 1.76 -7.24
N LEU A 77 8.78 1.35 -7.51
CA LEU A 77 7.86 0.83 -6.51
C LEU A 77 8.39 -0.47 -5.89
N ALA A 78 8.89 -1.38 -6.73
CA ALA A 78 9.33 -2.70 -6.30
C ALA A 78 10.53 -2.61 -5.34
N ALA A 79 11.51 -1.76 -5.63
CA ALA A 79 12.66 -1.57 -4.75
C ALA A 79 12.27 -0.97 -3.39
N VAL A 80 11.32 -0.02 -3.38
CA VAL A 80 10.85 0.58 -2.12
C VAL A 80 10.10 -0.45 -1.27
N ILE A 81 9.20 -1.25 -1.86
CA ILE A 81 8.48 -2.31 -1.14
C ILE A 81 9.46 -3.36 -0.60
N ALA A 82 10.39 -3.84 -1.43
CA ALA A 82 11.39 -4.82 -1.03
C ALA A 82 12.24 -4.31 0.15
N ARG A 83 12.66 -3.05 0.11
CA ARG A 83 13.41 -2.43 1.21
C ARG A 83 12.58 -2.33 2.47
N ALA A 84 11.30 -1.92 2.37
CA ALA A 84 10.41 -1.80 3.51
C ALA A 84 10.16 -3.15 4.20
N LEU A 85 9.87 -4.21 3.42
CA LEU A 85 9.71 -5.57 3.95
C LEU A 85 11.00 -6.09 4.62
N SER A 86 12.17 -5.80 4.04
CA SER A 86 13.45 -6.13 4.67
C SER A 86 13.64 -5.43 6.02
N ASN A 87 13.28 -4.14 6.10
CA ASN A 87 13.35 -3.37 7.34
C ASN A 87 12.39 -3.94 8.40
N ILE A 88 11.16 -4.35 8.03
CA ILE A 88 10.23 -5.02 8.96
C ILE A 88 10.87 -6.26 9.57
N GLY A 89 11.50 -7.12 8.76
CA GLY A 89 12.19 -8.31 9.25
C GLY A 89 13.26 -7.99 10.30
N GLN A 90 14.01 -6.89 10.12
CA GLN A 90 14.99 -6.43 11.10
C GLN A 90 14.31 -5.88 12.36
N MET A 91 13.31 -5.02 12.21
CA MET A 91 12.58 -4.37 13.31
C MET A 91 11.91 -5.39 14.24
N ARG A 92 11.32 -6.46 13.69
CA ARG A 92 10.67 -7.53 14.48
C ARG A 92 11.58 -8.13 15.54
N SER A 93 12.88 -8.25 15.25
CA SER A 93 13.86 -8.77 16.20
C SER A 93 14.22 -7.79 17.33
N GLN A 94 14.02 -6.48 17.08
CA GLN A 94 14.46 -5.39 17.94
C GLN A 94 13.35 -4.86 18.85
N VAL A 95 12.12 -4.79 18.35
CA VAL A 95 10.98 -4.28 19.14
C VAL A 95 10.51 -5.31 20.17
N ARG A 96 9.86 -4.81 21.23
CA ARG A 96 9.32 -5.60 22.34
C ARG A 96 7.89 -5.15 22.63
N GLY A 97 7.04 -6.08 23.03
CA GLY A 97 5.63 -5.84 23.32
C GLY A 97 4.71 -6.08 22.12
N ASP A 98 3.50 -6.53 22.41
CA ASP A 98 2.54 -7.04 21.42
C ASP A 98 2.09 -5.93 20.46
N GLN A 99 1.80 -4.73 20.97
CA GLN A 99 1.38 -3.59 20.15
C GLN A 99 2.41 -3.20 19.07
N SER A 100 3.71 -3.26 19.39
CA SER A 100 4.76 -2.97 18.41
C SER A 100 4.85 -4.05 17.33
N GLN A 101 4.55 -5.31 17.67
CA GLN A 101 4.48 -6.38 16.68
C GLN A 101 3.23 -6.25 15.80
N GLU A 102 2.08 -5.88 16.37
CA GLU A 102 0.83 -5.64 15.65
C GLU A 102 0.99 -4.53 14.59
N TRP A 103 1.68 -3.44 14.92
CA TRP A 103 1.98 -2.40 13.93
C TRP A 103 2.87 -2.89 12.78
N LEU A 104 3.82 -3.79 13.06
CA LEU A 104 4.66 -4.40 12.03
C LEU A 104 3.86 -5.39 11.17
N ASP A 105 2.92 -6.13 11.76
CA ASP A 105 1.98 -7.00 11.05
C ASP A 105 1.10 -6.18 10.10
N GLU A 106 0.58 -5.04 10.56
CA GLU A 106 -0.22 -4.14 9.73
C GLU A 106 0.60 -3.58 8.57
N TRP A 107 1.81 -3.07 8.85
CA TRP A 107 2.69 -2.58 7.79
C TRP A 107 3.04 -3.65 6.76
N GLU A 108 3.32 -4.88 7.20
CA GLU A 108 3.60 -5.99 6.30
C GLU A 108 2.39 -6.36 5.43
N SER A 109 1.20 -6.37 6.03
CA SER A 109 -0.06 -6.62 5.34
C SER A 109 -0.30 -5.59 4.22
N VAL A 110 -0.19 -4.29 4.53
CA VAL A 110 -0.42 -3.23 3.52
C VAL A 110 0.66 -3.21 2.44
N LEU A 111 1.91 -3.56 2.76
CA LEU A 111 3.00 -3.65 1.77
C LEU A 111 2.86 -4.83 0.80
N ARG A 112 2.21 -5.91 1.24
CA ARG A 112 1.92 -7.08 0.40
C ARG A 112 0.59 -6.98 -0.36
N GLY A 113 -0.25 -6.01 0.02
CA GLY A 113 -1.55 -5.75 -0.58
C GLY A 113 -1.51 -4.80 -1.78
N PRO A 114 -2.68 -4.30 -2.20
CA PRO A 114 -2.79 -3.32 -3.28
C PRO A 114 -2.06 -2.00 -2.96
N VAL A 115 -1.42 -1.40 -3.97
CA VAL A 115 -0.69 -0.13 -3.80
C VAL A 115 -1.61 0.99 -3.31
N SER A 116 -2.87 1.00 -3.72
CA SER A 116 -3.87 1.97 -3.24
C SER A 116 -4.01 1.91 -1.72
N SER A 117 -4.11 0.71 -1.13
CA SER A 117 -4.20 0.53 0.32
C SER A 117 -2.93 1.00 1.06
N LEU A 118 -1.75 0.75 0.48
CA LEU A 118 -0.49 1.26 1.00
C LEU A 118 -0.46 2.80 0.98
N VAL A 119 -0.82 3.41 -0.15
CA VAL A 119 -0.86 4.86 -0.33
C VAL A 119 -1.84 5.50 0.63
N ASP A 120 -3.05 4.94 0.76
CA ASP A 120 -4.05 5.42 1.70
C ASP A 120 -3.52 5.39 3.12
N THR A 121 -2.96 4.25 3.56
CA THR A 121 -2.36 4.07 4.89
C THR A 121 -1.27 5.11 5.18
N MET A 122 -0.34 5.31 4.25
CA MET A 122 0.75 6.29 4.39
C MET A 122 0.24 7.74 4.55
N MET A 123 -0.95 8.05 4.03
CA MET A 123 -1.49 9.40 3.92
C MET A 123 -2.67 9.69 4.85
N ARG A 124 -3.11 8.71 5.66
CA ARG A 124 -4.20 8.87 6.65
C ARG A 124 -3.89 10.00 7.64
N ALA A 125 -4.87 10.87 7.89
CA ALA A 125 -4.71 12.02 8.78
C ALA A 125 -5.23 11.79 10.21
N ASP A 126 -5.84 10.62 10.46
CA ASP A 126 -6.35 10.24 11.78
C ASP A 126 -5.23 9.76 12.71
N GLU A 127 -5.59 9.52 13.98
CA GLU A 127 -4.67 9.03 15.02
C GLU A 127 -3.95 7.77 14.57
N HIS A 128 -4.67 6.81 13.99
CA HIS A 128 -4.10 5.58 13.46
C HIS A 128 -3.03 5.84 12.39
N GLY A 129 -3.31 6.73 11.43
CA GLY A 129 -2.34 7.13 10.42
C GLY A 129 -1.11 7.84 10.99
N ILE A 130 -1.30 8.65 12.04
CA ILE A 130 -0.21 9.31 12.75
C ILE A 130 0.69 8.26 13.40
N ASP A 131 0.12 7.34 14.18
CA ASP A 131 0.85 6.29 14.88
C ASP A 131 1.61 5.39 13.91
N MET A 132 0.94 4.95 12.84
CA MET A 132 1.56 4.14 11.79
C MET A 132 2.79 4.80 11.19
N ARG A 133 2.76 6.12 10.94
CA ARG A 133 3.93 6.85 10.40
C ARG A 133 5.09 6.97 11.39
N GLN A 134 4.83 6.97 12.70
CA GLN A 134 5.90 7.00 13.70
C GLN A 134 6.73 5.71 13.68
N VAL A 135 6.13 4.59 13.25
CA VAL A 135 6.78 3.27 13.16
C VAL A 135 7.00 2.80 11.72
N GLY A 136 7.04 3.73 10.76
CA GLY A 136 7.11 3.42 9.34
C GLY A 136 8.39 2.66 8.92
N PRO A 137 8.31 1.57 8.14
CA PRO A 137 9.44 0.71 7.77
C PRO A 137 10.30 1.27 6.63
N PHE A 138 10.35 2.59 6.41
CA PHE A 138 10.97 3.20 5.22
C PHE A 138 12.40 3.71 5.44
N LEU A 139 13.08 3.21 6.48
CA LEU A 139 14.47 3.56 6.75
C LEU A 139 15.37 3.24 5.55
N GLY A 140 16.20 4.22 5.15
CA GLY A 140 17.13 4.06 4.04
C GLY A 140 16.53 4.16 2.64
N VAL A 141 15.21 4.37 2.50
CA VAL A 141 14.58 4.65 1.19
C VAL A 141 14.94 6.05 0.69
N LEU A 142 14.99 7.02 1.62
CA LEU A 142 15.30 8.41 1.29
C LEU A 142 16.79 8.70 1.46
N THR A 143 17.37 9.43 0.50
CA THR A 143 18.67 10.06 0.71
C THR A 143 18.58 11.14 1.78
N GLN A 144 19.71 11.47 2.39
CA GLN A 144 19.76 12.56 3.38
C GLN A 144 19.32 13.91 2.79
N ALA A 145 19.57 14.16 1.50
CA ALA A 145 19.12 15.37 0.81
C ALA A 145 17.59 15.44 0.71
N GLN A 146 16.95 14.35 0.28
CA GLN A 146 15.49 14.23 0.20
C GLN A 146 14.83 14.38 1.58
N ARG A 147 15.39 13.69 2.58
CA ARG A 147 14.93 13.77 3.97
C ARG A 147 14.95 15.20 4.49
N ARG A 148 16.04 15.95 4.28
CA ARG A 148 16.12 17.38 4.64
C ARG A 148 15.12 18.24 3.88
N ALA A 149 14.90 17.98 2.60
CA ALA A 149 13.91 18.71 1.80
C ALA A 149 12.48 18.49 2.32
N ALA A 150 12.12 17.25 2.68
CA ALA A 150 10.84 16.92 3.30
C ALA A 150 10.62 17.65 4.63
N ILE A 151 11.61 17.61 5.53
CA ILE A 151 11.54 18.33 6.81
C ILE A 151 11.34 19.84 6.60
N ARG A 152 11.99 20.44 5.60
CA ARG A 152 11.79 21.87 5.28
C ARG A 152 10.38 22.17 4.78
N ARG A 153 9.75 21.29 4.01
CA ARG A 153 8.36 21.48 3.56
C ARG A 153 7.38 21.44 4.73
N ALA A 154 7.59 20.55 5.70
CA ALA A 154 6.75 20.46 6.90
C ALA A 154 6.74 21.77 7.71
N SER A 155 7.86 22.50 7.71
CA SER A 155 7.97 23.82 8.37
C SER A 155 7.25 24.95 7.63
N ARG A 156 6.96 24.80 6.33
CA ARG A 156 6.26 25.82 5.52
C ARG A 156 4.73 25.69 5.56
N GLY A 157 4.23 24.54 6.00
CA GLY A 157 2.80 24.19 5.97
C GLY A 157 1.95 24.75 7.10
N ASN A 158 2.33 25.87 7.73
CA ASN A 158 1.46 26.55 8.68
C ASN A 158 1.33 28.03 8.28
N PRO A 159 0.27 28.43 7.55
CA PRO A 159 -0.25 29.77 7.72
C PRO A 159 -0.87 29.84 9.12
N SER A 160 -0.03 30.05 10.12
CA SER A 160 -0.51 30.51 11.42
C SER A 160 -1.20 31.84 11.19
N ALA A 161 -2.47 31.90 11.57
CA ALA A 161 -3.19 33.07 12.08
C ALA A 161 -2.42 34.40 11.94
N ALA A 162 -2.81 35.18 10.93
CA ALA A 162 -2.69 36.62 10.91
C ALA A 162 -4.09 37.19 10.68
#